data_AF-A0A9R0QDW7-F1
#
_entry.id   AF-A0A9R0QDW7-F1
#
_cell.length_a   1.000
_cell.length_b   1.000
_cell.length_c   1.000
_cell.angle_alpha   90.00
_cell.angle_beta   90.00
_cell.angle_gamma   90.00
#
_symmetry.space_group_name_H-M   'P 1'
#
loop_
_entity.id
_entity.type
_entity.pdbx_description
1 polymer ?
#
loop_
_entity_poly.entity_id
_entity_poly.type
_entity_poly.pdbx_seq_one_letter_code
_entity_poly.pdbx_strand_id
1 'polypeptide(L)'
;MPGGEKRIVRESPTSAYVRFKAGSVEPAHHHTFGHDLVVIKGKKKVWNLTKKESYGLVDGDFLFTPAGDVHRVKYLEDTEFFIRWDGHWDILLDEDLETARNAIDAELGVVDSEKRGGL
;
A
#
# COMPACT_ATOMS: atom_id res chain seq x y z
N MET A 1 9.46 0.49 -4.46
CA MET A 1 9.06 -0.61 -3.56
C MET A 1 9.22 -1.94 -4.29
N PRO A 2 9.72 -3.00 -3.64
CA PRO A 2 9.80 -4.34 -4.25
C PRO A 2 8.43 -4.82 -4.74
N GLY A 3 8.39 -5.44 -5.92
CA GLY A 3 7.15 -5.95 -6.52
C GLY A 3 6.23 -4.91 -7.15
N GLY A 4 6.60 -3.61 -7.10
CA GLY A 4 5.85 -2.51 -7.67
C GLY A 4 6.29 -2.12 -9.08
N GLU A 5 5.35 -1.94 -9.99
CA GLU A 5 5.53 -1.33 -11.32
C GLU A 5 4.71 -0.04 -11.40
N LYS A 6 5.26 1.03 -11.99
CA LYS A 6 4.57 2.31 -12.22
C LYS A 6 4.64 2.71 -13.69
N ARG A 7 3.49 3.04 -14.27
CA ARG A 7 3.36 3.62 -15.62
C ARG A 7 2.65 4.96 -15.55
N ILE A 8 3.38 6.05 -15.79
CA ILE A 8 2.82 7.41 -15.87
C ILE A 8 1.86 7.51 -17.07
N VAL A 9 0.69 8.13 -16.85
CA VAL A 9 -0.33 8.40 -17.86
C VAL A 9 -0.36 9.88 -18.23
N ARG A 10 -0.13 10.76 -17.25
CA ARG A 10 -0.11 12.22 -17.40
C ARG A 10 0.80 12.83 -16.33
N GLU A 11 1.45 13.96 -16.66
CA GLU A 11 2.42 14.64 -15.79
C GLU A 11 1.84 15.79 -14.94
N SER A 12 0.63 16.30 -15.18
CA SER A 12 0.05 17.40 -14.37
C SER A 12 -1.47 17.57 -14.50
N PRO A 13 -2.28 17.36 -13.42
CA PRO A 13 -1.86 16.66 -12.21
C PRO A 13 -1.35 15.26 -12.58
N THR A 14 -0.31 14.82 -11.88
CA THR A 14 0.40 13.59 -12.24
C THR A 14 -0.52 12.41 -11.97
N SER A 15 -0.56 11.45 -12.88
CA SER A 15 -1.33 10.23 -12.69
C SER A 15 -0.64 9.03 -13.31
N ALA A 16 -0.87 7.87 -12.72
CA ALA A 16 -0.22 6.64 -13.11
C ALA A 16 -1.12 5.42 -12.87
N TYR A 17 -0.86 4.37 -13.64
CA TYR A 17 -1.22 3.02 -13.21
C TYR A 17 -0.07 2.45 -12.40
N VAL A 18 -0.38 1.88 -11.24
CA VAL A 18 0.58 1.20 -10.38
C VAL A 18 0.11 -0.23 -10.15
N ARG A 19 1.05 -1.17 -10.22
CA ARG A 19 0.80 -2.60 -10.03
C ARG A 19 1.68 -3.16 -8.94
N PHE A 20 1.11 -4.02 -8.12
CA PHE A 20 1.86 -4.82 -7.15
C PHE A 20 1.47 -6.28 -7.24
N LYS A 21 2.44 -7.15 -7.02
CA LYS A 21 2.19 -8.59 -6.88
C LYS A 21 1.57 -8.95 -5.55
N ALA A 22 0.74 -9.98 -5.52
CA ALA A 22 0.21 -10.55 -4.28
C ALA A 22 1.33 -10.80 -3.26
N GLY A 23 1.07 -10.46 -2.00
CA GLY A 23 2.05 -10.56 -0.92
C GLY A 23 2.99 -9.36 -0.78
N SER A 24 3.05 -8.45 -1.76
CA SER A 24 3.87 -7.22 -1.67
C SER A 24 3.45 -6.36 -0.49
N VAL A 25 4.42 -5.66 0.09
CA VAL A 25 4.24 -4.75 1.23
C VAL A 25 4.86 -3.41 0.89
N GLU A 26 4.13 -2.36 1.20
CA GLU A 26 4.66 -1.01 1.33
C GLU A 26 4.77 -0.71 2.82
N PRO A 27 6.00 -0.53 3.34
CA PRO A 27 6.22 -0.10 4.72
C PRO A 27 5.50 1.23 5.00
N ALA A 28 5.28 1.54 6.27
CA ALA A 28 4.84 2.84 6.73
C ALA A 28 5.66 3.93 6.06
N HIS A 29 4.96 4.81 5.37
CA HIS A 29 5.55 5.93 4.65
C HIS A 29 4.54 7.06 4.54
N HIS A 30 5.03 8.23 4.17
CA HIS A 30 4.21 9.37 3.80
C HIS A 30 4.72 10.04 2.52
N HIS A 31 3.89 10.95 2.02
CA HIS A 31 4.15 11.76 0.83
C HIS A 31 4.06 13.24 1.18
N THR A 32 4.86 14.06 0.51
CA THR A 32 4.75 15.52 0.59
C THR A 32 3.41 16.01 0.03
N PHE A 33 2.93 15.37 -1.04
CA PHE A 33 1.62 15.68 -1.64
C PHE A 33 0.63 14.56 -1.36
N GLY A 34 -0.63 14.94 -1.11
CA GLY A 34 -1.72 13.98 -0.99
C GLY A 34 -1.99 13.29 -2.32
N HIS A 35 -2.58 12.11 -2.25
CA HIS A 35 -2.93 11.35 -3.45
C HIS A 35 -4.30 10.71 -3.31
N ASP A 36 -4.99 10.60 -4.43
CA ASP A 36 -6.19 9.80 -4.58
C ASP A 36 -5.92 8.58 -5.46
N LEU A 37 -6.54 7.47 -5.12
CA LEU A 37 -6.47 6.26 -5.93
C LEU A 37 -7.82 5.57 -6.05
N VAL A 38 -7.99 4.86 -7.15
CA VAL A 38 -9.07 3.88 -7.36
C VAL A 38 -8.45 2.53 -7.68
N VAL A 39 -8.90 1.48 -7.02
CA VAL A 39 -8.49 0.10 -7.35
C VAL A 39 -9.18 -0.29 -8.65
N ILE A 40 -8.38 -0.63 -9.65
CA ILE A 40 -8.87 -1.08 -10.95
C ILE A 40 -9.13 -2.58 -10.91
N LYS A 41 -8.23 -3.33 -10.26
CA LYS A 41 -8.34 -4.78 -10.08
C LYS A 41 -7.55 -5.24 -8.86
N GLY A 42 -8.06 -6.24 -8.16
CA GLY A 42 -7.40 -6.94 -7.07
C GLY A 42 -7.81 -6.44 -5.70
N LYS A 43 -7.00 -6.74 -4.70
CA LYS A 43 -7.33 -6.50 -3.30
C LYS A 43 -6.11 -6.08 -2.50
N LYS A 44 -6.25 -4.97 -1.77
CA LYS A 44 -5.23 -4.49 -0.83
C LYS A 44 -5.85 -4.03 0.48
N LYS A 45 -5.03 -4.03 1.53
CA LYS A 45 -5.38 -3.39 2.81
C LYS A 45 -4.43 -2.22 3.04
N VAL A 46 -5.00 -1.07 3.37
CA VAL A 46 -4.28 0.14 3.73
C VAL A 46 -4.52 0.41 5.21
N TRP A 47 -3.45 0.67 5.94
CA TRP A 47 -3.51 1.15 7.32
C TRP A 47 -3.04 2.58 7.35
N ASN A 48 -3.92 3.51 7.72
CA ASN A 48 -3.55 4.89 8.01
C ASN A 48 -3.16 4.97 9.48
N LEU A 49 -1.86 5.02 9.75
CA LEU A 49 -1.29 4.96 11.09
C LEU A 49 -1.46 6.30 11.83
N THR A 50 -1.47 7.41 11.09
CA THR A 50 -1.79 8.73 11.65
C THR A 50 -3.19 8.76 12.27
N LYS A 51 -4.18 8.23 11.53
CA LYS A 51 -5.59 8.21 11.94
C LYS A 51 -5.98 7.00 12.79
N LYS A 52 -5.12 5.98 12.85
CA LYS A 52 -5.43 4.67 13.48
C LYS A 52 -6.65 4.01 12.84
N GLU A 53 -6.76 4.13 11.52
CA GLU A 53 -7.83 3.55 10.71
C GLU A 53 -7.26 2.54 9.72
N SER A 54 -8.10 1.60 9.27
CA SER A 54 -7.71 0.66 8.21
C SER A 54 -8.84 0.47 7.21
N TYR A 55 -8.46 0.23 5.96
CA TYR A 55 -9.37 0.10 4.83
C TYR A 55 -8.99 -1.14 4.03
N GLY A 56 -9.93 -2.07 3.88
CA GLY A 56 -9.82 -3.12 2.84
C GLY A 56 -10.40 -2.56 1.56
N LEU A 57 -9.59 -2.52 0.49
CA LEU A 57 -9.98 -1.97 -0.80
C LEU A 57 -10.01 -3.09 -1.85
N VAL A 58 -11.08 -3.13 -2.64
CA VAL A 58 -11.31 -4.03 -3.78
C VAL A 58 -11.64 -3.24 -5.05
N ASP A 59 -11.85 -3.92 -6.17
CA ASP A 59 -12.25 -3.35 -7.46
C ASP A 59 -13.31 -2.24 -7.33
N GLY A 60 -12.99 -1.04 -7.84
CA GLY A 60 -13.85 0.13 -7.83
C GLY A 60 -13.75 1.01 -6.57
N ASP A 61 -13.13 0.53 -5.49
CA ASP A 61 -12.98 1.32 -4.27
C ASP A 61 -12.01 2.49 -4.47
N PHE A 62 -12.36 3.61 -3.85
CA PHE A 62 -11.59 4.85 -3.86
C PHE A 62 -11.01 5.12 -2.48
N LEU A 63 -9.77 5.61 -2.43
CA LEU A 63 -9.17 6.12 -1.20
C LEU A 63 -8.40 7.42 -1.50
N PHE A 64 -8.66 8.45 -0.70
CA PHE A 64 -7.83 9.65 -0.63
C PHE A 64 -6.95 9.60 0.62
N THR A 65 -5.65 9.77 0.43
CA THR A 65 -4.66 9.91 1.51
C THR A 65 -4.15 11.37 1.51
N PRO A 66 -4.45 12.15 2.56
CA PRO A 66 -3.90 13.49 2.72
C PRO A 66 -2.37 13.52 2.76
N ALA A 67 -1.79 14.66 2.39
CA ALA A 67 -0.35 14.91 2.54
C ALA A 67 0.10 14.69 4.00
N GLY A 68 1.24 14.04 4.19
CA GLY A 68 1.81 13.76 5.52
C GLY A 68 1.14 12.63 6.32
N ASP A 69 0.03 12.05 5.86
CA ASP A 69 -0.55 10.88 6.53
C ASP A 69 0.38 9.66 6.34
N VAL A 70 0.86 9.10 7.46
CA VAL A 70 1.67 7.90 7.47
C VAL A 70 0.78 6.70 7.25
N HIS A 71 1.09 5.90 6.22
CA HIS A 71 0.31 4.72 5.88
C HIS A 71 1.16 3.54 5.43
N ARG A 72 0.64 2.35 5.70
CA ARG A 72 1.23 1.04 5.34
C ARG A 72 0.26 0.29 4.43
N VAL A 73 0.77 -0.53 3.51
CA VAL A 73 -0.07 -1.28 2.57
C VAL A 73 0.37 -2.74 2.46
N LYS A 74 -0.61 -3.65 2.40
CA LYS A 74 -0.43 -5.05 2.02
C LYS A 74 -1.29 -5.34 0.81
N TYR A 75 -0.68 -5.92 -0.22
CA TYR A 75 -1.38 -6.41 -1.40
C TYR A 75 -1.74 -7.87 -1.17
N LEU A 76 -3.04 -8.15 -1.05
CA LEU A 76 -3.56 -9.50 -0.76
C LEU A 76 -3.71 -10.32 -2.05
N GLU A 77 -3.86 -9.64 -3.18
CA GLU A 77 -3.88 -10.20 -4.53
C GLU A 77 -2.98 -9.37 -5.46
N ASP A 78 -2.70 -9.86 -6.66
CA ASP A 78 -2.14 -9.03 -7.72
C ASP A 78 -3.08 -7.84 -7.93
N THR A 79 -2.58 -6.63 -7.68
CA THR A 79 -3.42 -5.43 -7.59
C THR A 79 -2.93 -4.37 -8.57
N GLU A 80 -3.85 -3.81 -9.36
CA GLU A 80 -3.64 -2.63 -10.18
C GLU A 80 -4.54 -1.50 -9.66
N PHE A 81 -3.98 -0.30 -9.53
CA PHE A 81 -4.74 0.89 -9.20
C PHE A 81 -4.31 2.07 -10.04
N PHE A 82 -5.26 2.97 -10.31
CA PHE A 82 -4.98 4.28 -10.86
C PHE A 82 -4.81 5.24 -9.69
N ILE A 83 -3.73 6.02 -9.70
CA ILE A 83 -3.39 6.98 -8.66
C ILE A 83 -3.09 8.34 -9.28
N ARG A 84 -3.49 9.40 -8.59
CA ARG A 84 -3.26 10.79 -8.98
C ARG A 84 -2.78 11.60 -7.77
N TRP A 85 -1.84 12.50 -8.02
CA TRP A 85 -1.28 13.42 -7.03
C TRP A 85 -0.82 14.71 -7.70
N ASP A 86 -0.59 15.75 -6.90
CA ASP A 86 0.01 17.00 -7.35
C ASP A 86 1.53 16.99 -7.17
N GLY A 87 2.25 17.74 -8.00
CA GLY A 87 3.69 17.92 -7.85
C GLY A 87 4.52 16.65 -8.14
N HIS A 88 5.67 16.56 -7.48
CA HIS A 88 6.61 15.45 -7.66
C HIS A 88 6.18 14.24 -6.83
N TRP A 89 6.52 13.04 -7.31
CA TRP A 89 6.32 11.81 -6.54
C TRP A 89 7.51 11.57 -5.61
N ASP A 90 7.24 11.48 -4.31
CA ASP A 90 8.18 11.06 -3.27
C ASP A 90 7.65 9.83 -2.52
N ILE A 91 8.53 9.15 -1.79
CA ILE A 91 8.16 8.12 -0.80
C ILE A 91 9.12 8.33 0.36
N LEU A 92 8.60 8.81 1.49
CA LEU A 92 9.37 9.04 2.70
C LEU A 92 9.08 7.89 3.67
N LEU A 93 10.02 6.95 3.79
CA LEU A 93 9.85 5.75 4.62
C LEU A 93 9.97 6.11 6.10
N ASP A 94 8.97 5.70 6.89
CA ASP A 94 8.93 5.84 8.36
C ASP A 94 9.25 4.51 9.08
N GLU A 95 9.31 3.41 8.34
CA GLU A 95 9.75 2.11 8.84
C GLU A 95 10.44 1.27 7.76
N ASP A 96 11.15 0.22 8.18
CA ASP A 96 11.74 -0.77 7.28
C ASP A 96 10.77 -1.90 6.89
N LEU A 97 11.13 -2.67 5.86
CA LEU A 97 10.29 -3.72 5.30
C LEU A 97 10.05 -4.91 6.23
N GLU A 98 11.01 -5.25 7.08
CA GLU A 98 10.88 -6.36 8.03
C GLU A 98 9.92 -5.98 9.16
N THR A 99 10.08 -4.78 9.72
CA THR A 99 9.16 -4.19 10.70
C THR A 99 7.73 -4.15 10.16
N ALA A 100 7.55 -3.70 8.91
CA ALA A 100 6.25 -3.67 8.25
C ALA A 100 5.59 -5.05 8.15
N ARG A 101 6.36 -6.07 7.72
CA ARG A 101 5.89 -7.45 7.58
C ARG A 101 5.47 -8.02 8.93
N ASN A 102 6.32 -7.90 9.95
CA ASN A 102 6.04 -8.41 11.29
C ASN A 102 4.78 -7.77 11.89
N ALA A 103 4.58 -6.46 11.71
CA ALA A 103 3.39 -5.76 12.17
C ALA A 103 2.12 -6.24 11.46
N ILE A 104 2.17 -6.44 10.14
CA ILE A 104 1.04 -6.94 9.34
C ILE A 104 0.70 -8.38 9.75
N ASP A 105 1.71 -9.25 9.86
CA ASP A 105 1.51 -10.66 10.16
C ASP A 105 0.92 -10.85 11.58
N ALA A 106 1.38 -10.05 12.54
CA ALA A 106 0.81 -10.02 13.89
C ALA A 106 -0.66 -9.59 13.89
N GLU A 107 -1.05 -8.58 13.11
CA GLU A 107 -2.45 -8.12 13.05
C GLU A 107 -3.36 -9.11 12.30
N LEU A 108 -2.88 -9.68 11.19
CA LEU A 108 -3.66 -10.63 10.39
C LEU A 108 -3.68 -12.04 11.00
N GLY A 109 -3.00 -12.25 12.13
CA GLY A 109 -2.92 -13.55 12.80
C GLY A 109 -2.11 -14.60 12.01
N VAL A 110 -1.24 -14.15 11.11
CA VAL A 110 -0.33 -15.02 10.33
C VAL A 110 0.94 -15.24 11.16
N VAL A 111 0.79 -15.88 12.32
CA VAL A 111 1.93 -16.26 13.16
C VAL A 111 2.18 -17.75 12.99
N ASP A 112 3.08 -18.07 12.07
CA ASP A 112 3.90 -19.30 12.02
C ASP A 112 3.12 -20.64 12.12
N SER A 113 2.25 -20.93 11.14
CA SER A 113 1.66 -22.27 10.96
C SER A 113 2.67 -23.33 10.50
N GLU A 114 3.92 -22.95 10.18
CA GLU A 114 4.95 -23.84 9.65
C GLU A 114 5.80 -24.53 10.74
N LYS A 115 5.64 -24.18 12.04
CA LYS A 115 6.38 -24.85 13.14
C LYS A 115 5.64 -25.96 13.88
N ARG A 116 4.40 -26.32 13.50
CA ARG A 116 3.63 -27.40 14.17
C ARG A 116 3.54 -28.72 13.40
N GLY A 117 4.38 -28.92 12.37
CA GLY A 117 4.37 -30.12 11.52
C GLY A 117 5.54 -31.09 11.71
N GLY A 118 6.28 -31.01 12.82
CA GLY A 118 7.43 -31.90 13.09
C GLY A 118 7.33 -32.56 14.45
N LEU A 119 6.60 -33.67 14.52
CA LEU A 119 6.67 -34.68 15.58
C LEU A 119 6.65 -36.05 14.91
#